data_AF-A0A7Z7FG70-F1
#
_entry.id   AF-A0A7Z7FG70-F1
#
_cell.length_a   1.000
_cell.length_b   1.000
_cell.length_c   1.000
_cell.angle_alpha   90.00
_cell.angle_beta   90.00
_cell.angle_gamma   90.00
#
_symmetry.space_group_name_H-M   'P 1'
#
loop_
_entity.id
_entity.type
_entity.pdbx_description
1 polymer ?
#
loop_
_entity_poly.entity_id
_entity_poly.type
_entity_poly.pdbx_seq_one_letter_code
_entity_poly.pdbx_strand_id
1 'polypeptide(L)'
;MHNDQQQSFFNFIHPDHASLPLPVRTFWNSAAVLLFISPYTMAFTSCLGVVLGLNQLQAASPALTHGFPLGVIELWRAGAIAFTGLFVTVAFFERHELAQLIRNDIYQTLEDIK
;
A
#
# COMPACT_ATOMS: atom_id res chain seq x y z
N MET A 1 -27.44 23.23 12.97
CA MET A 1 -27.25 22.10 12.03
C MET A 1 -25.92 22.32 11.34
N HIS A 2 -24.82 21.94 12.01
CA HIS A 2 -23.48 22.02 11.43
C HIS A 2 -23.35 20.78 10.57
N ASN A 3 -23.45 20.99 9.27
CA ASN A 3 -23.52 19.95 8.26
C ASN A 3 -22.30 19.04 8.44
N ASP A 4 -22.57 17.76 8.66
CA ASP A 4 -21.59 16.69 8.64
C ASP A 4 -20.86 16.74 7.29
N GLN A 5 -19.78 17.52 7.22
CA GLN A 5 -18.79 17.36 6.18
C GLN A 5 -18.12 16.03 6.48
N GLN A 6 -18.78 15.00 5.97
CA GLN A 6 -18.32 13.64 5.79
C GLN A 6 -16.86 13.72 5.34
N GLN A 7 -15.96 13.64 6.33
CA GLN A 7 -14.54 13.43 6.17
C GLN A 7 -14.41 12.07 5.53
N SER A 8 -14.66 12.02 4.22
CA SER A 8 -14.47 10.84 3.42
C SER A 8 -13.00 10.49 3.60
N PHE A 9 -12.73 9.26 4.05
CA PHE A 9 -11.40 8.71 4.29
C PHE A 9 -10.45 8.82 3.09
N PHE A 10 -10.97 9.21 1.92
CA PHE A 10 -10.27 9.37 0.65
C PHE A 10 -10.25 10.82 0.12
N ASN A 11 -10.68 11.81 0.93
CA ASN A 11 -10.65 13.23 0.59
C ASN A 11 -9.59 13.92 1.45
N PHE A 12 -8.33 13.78 1.02
CA PHE A 12 -7.15 14.21 1.79
C PHE A 12 -6.95 15.73 1.81
N ILE A 13 -7.56 16.47 0.87
CA ILE A 13 -7.47 17.93 0.78
C ILE A 13 -8.58 18.59 1.61
N HIS A 14 -8.19 19.40 2.61
CA HIS A 14 -9.13 20.21 3.39
C HIS A 14 -9.90 21.25 2.55
N PRO A 15 -11.16 21.55 2.92
CA PRO A 15 -11.98 22.56 2.27
C PRO A 15 -11.41 23.98 2.37
N ASP A 16 -10.49 24.28 3.29
CA ASP A 16 -9.87 25.62 3.41
C ASP A 16 -8.90 25.97 2.26
N HIS A 17 -8.53 25.01 1.40
CA HIS A 17 -7.84 25.26 0.12
C HIS A 17 -8.82 25.25 -1.08
N ALA A 18 -10.08 25.67 -0.85
CA ALA A 18 -11.15 25.79 -1.85
C ALA A 18 -10.86 26.74 -3.05
N SER A 19 -9.67 27.31 -3.17
CA SER A 19 -9.26 28.14 -4.31
C SER A 19 -8.65 27.36 -5.48
N LEU A 20 -8.38 26.05 -5.33
CA LEU A 20 -7.85 25.23 -6.41
C LEU A 20 -8.95 24.79 -7.40
N PRO A 21 -8.70 24.85 -8.72
CA PRO A 21 -9.63 24.34 -9.73
C PRO A 21 -10.02 22.89 -9.45
N LEU A 22 -11.31 22.57 -9.60
CA LEU A 22 -11.88 21.24 -9.38
C LEU A 22 -11.07 20.07 -10.00
N PRO A 23 -10.53 20.15 -11.24
CA PRO A 23 -9.71 19.07 -11.80
C PRO A 23 -8.38 18.83 -11.05
N VAL A 24 -7.74 19.90 -10.55
CA VAL A 24 -6.48 19.81 -9.78
C VAL A 24 -6.72 19.12 -8.44
N ARG A 25 -7.85 19.43 -7.79
CA ARG A 25 -8.26 18.76 -6.55
C ARG A 25 -8.53 17.27 -6.75
N THR A 26 -9.22 16.90 -7.83
CA THR A 26 -9.50 15.48 -8.14
C THR A 26 -8.21 14.72 -8.43
N PHE A 27 -7.27 15.33 -9.16
CA PHE A 27 -5.95 14.75 -9.42
C PHE A 27 -5.19 14.45 -8.13
N TRP A 28 -5.01 15.44 -7.26
CA TRP A 28 -4.26 15.26 -6.02
C TRP A 28 -4.94 14.30 -5.03
N ASN A 29 -6.28 14.32 -4.95
CA ASN A 29 -6.99 13.31 -4.16
C ASN A 29 -6.74 11.91 -4.70
N SER A 30 -6.81 11.70 -6.03
CA SER A 30 -6.52 10.38 -6.62
C SER A 30 -5.08 9.93 -6.38
N ALA A 31 -4.11 10.86 -6.45
CA ALA A 31 -2.71 10.60 -6.13
C ALA A 31 -2.53 10.21 -4.65
N ALA A 32 -3.21 10.91 -3.74
CA ALA A 32 -3.18 10.59 -2.31
C ALA A 32 -3.75 9.19 -2.03
N VAL A 33 -4.86 8.81 -2.68
CA VAL A 33 -5.43 7.45 -2.57
C VAL A 33 -4.45 6.40 -3.13
N LEU A 34 -3.79 6.69 -4.25
CA LEU A 34 -2.78 5.79 -4.83
C LEU A 34 -1.59 5.59 -3.91
N LEU A 35 -1.04 6.67 -3.35
CA LEU A 35 0.05 6.60 -2.36
C LEU A 35 -0.37 5.85 -1.11
N PHE A 36 -1.62 6.05 -0.68
CA PHE A 36 -2.19 5.36 0.48
C PHE A 36 -2.31 3.84 0.27
N ILE A 37 -2.66 3.39 -0.93
CA ILE A 37 -2.84 1.96 -1.26
C ILE A 37 -1.53 1.30 -1.71
N SER A 38 -0.57 2.08 -2.23
CA SER A 38 0.73 1.63 -2.75
C SER A 38 1.46 0.62 -1.84
N PRO A 39 1.71 0.88 -0.54
CA PRO A 39 2.45 -0.06 0.31
C PRO A 39 1.75 -1.42 0.45
N TYR A 40 0.41 -1.44 0.48
CA TYR A 40 -0.35 -2.68 0.49
C TYR A 40 -0.18 -3.44 -0.82
N THR A 41 -0.33 -2.76 -1.96
CA THR A 41 -0.17 -3.40 -3.28
C THR A 41 1.23 -3.95 -3.50
N MET A 42 2.27 -3.24 -3.04
CA MET A 42 3.65 -3.68 -3.12
C MET A 42 3.89 -4.93 -2.25
N ALA A 43 3.34 -4.95 -1.03
CA ALA A 43 3.45 -6.10 -0.14
C ALA A 43 2.80 -7.35 -0.76
N PHE A 44 1.56 -7.23 -1.25
CA PHE A 44 0.84 -8.34 -1.89
C PHE A 44 1.50 -8.83 -3.17
N THR A 45 1.92 -7.92 -4.06
CA THR A 45 2.57 -8.30 -5.32
C THR A 45 3.91 -8.98 -5.10
N SER A 46 4.72 -8.52 -4.12
CA SER A 46 5.97 -9.19 -3.78
C SER A 46 5.74 -10.60 -3.20
N CYS A 47 4.74 -10.75 -2.31
CA CYS A 47 4.38 -12.04 -1.73
C CYS A 47 3.94 -13.02 -2.81
N LEU A 48 3.04 -12.58 -3.71
CA LEU A 48 2.58 -13.40 -4.83
C LEU A 48 3.75 -13.81 -5.74
N GLY A 49 4.68 -12.90 -6.02
CA GLY A 49 5.88 -13.19 -6.80
C GLY A 49 6.72 -14.31 -6.18
N VAL A 50 6.95 -14.27 -4.86
CA VAL A 50 7.70 -15.31 -4.14
C VAL A 50 6.95 -16.64 -4.17
N VAL A 51 5.65 -16.64 -3.85
CA VAL A 51 4.84 -17.88 -3.80
C VAL A 51 4.77 -18.54 -5.18
N LEU A 52 4.52 -17.77 -6.23
CA LEU A 52 4.47 -18.26 -7.61
C LEU A 52 5.84 -18.70 -8.09
N GLY A 53 6.90 -17.94 -7.78
CA GLY A 53 8.28 -18.30 -8.14
C GLY A 53 8.71 -19.62 -7.51
N LEU A 54 8.40 -19.83 -6.22
CA LEU A 54 8.65 -21.10 -5.54
C LEU A 54 7.86 -22.26 -6.17
N ASN A 55 6.61 -22.00 -6.58
CA ASN A 55 5.79 -23.01 -7.26
C ASN A 55 6.36 -23.39 -8.64
N GLN A 56 6.84 -22.41 -9.42
CA GLN A 56 7.50 -22.66 -10.70
C GLN A 56 8.82 -23.42 -10.51
N LEU A 57 9.57 -23.13 -9.45
CA LEU A 57 10.79 -23.85 -9.11
C LEU A 57 10.52 -25.33 -8.78
N GLN A 58 9.45 -25.61 -8.05
CA GLN A 58 8.98 -26.98 -7.78
C GLN A 58 8.54 -27.70 -9.06
N ALA A 59 7.87 -27.01 -9.98
CA ALA A 59 7.46 -27.57 -11.27
C ALA A 59 8.68 -27.87 -12.17
N ALA A 60 9.71 -27.01 -12.15
CA ALA A 60 10.91 -27.19 -12.95
C ALA A 60 11.86 -28.27 -12.40
N SER A 61 11.85 -28.51 -11.09
CA SER A 61 12.70 -29.51 -10.45
C SER A 61 11.90 -30.37 -9.45
N PRO A 62 11.42 -31.55 -9.89
CA PRO A 62 10.65 -32.46 -9.03
C PRO A 62 11.46 -33.04 -7.86
N ALA A 63 12.79 -32.88 -7.84
CA ALA A 63 13.60 -33.19 -6.66
C ALA A 63 13.27 -32.27 -5.46
N LEU A 64 12.69 -31.09 -5.70
CA LEU A 64 12.31 -30.12 -4.68
C LEU A 64 10.92 -30.37 -4.09
N THR A 65 10.14 -31.30 -4.65
CA THR A 65 8.78 -31.63 -4.18
C THR A 65 8.76 -32.72 -3.11
N HIS A 66 9.93 -33.24 -2.70
CA HIS A 66 10.03 -34.32 -1.73
C HIS A 66 11.13 -34.07 -0.70
N GLY A 67 10.93 -34.58 0.51
CA GLY A 67 11.94 -34.57 1.57
C GLY A 67 12.27 -33.17 2.12
N PHE A 68 13.54 -32.99 2.51
CA PHE A 68 14.06 -31.74 3.09
C PHE A 68 13.81 -30.47 2.24
N PRO A 69 14.04 -30.46 0.90
CA PRO A 69 13.85 -29.24 0.12
C PRO A 69 12.39 -28.77 0.04
N LEU A 70 11.41 -29.68 0.12
CA LEU A 70 9.99 -29.29 0.22
C LEU A 70 9.73 -28.50 1.49
N GLY A 71 10.28 -28.96 2.63
CA GLY A 71 10.14 -28.28 3.92
C GLY A 71 10.76 -26.88 3.90
N VAL A 72 11.90 -26.71 3.23
CA VAL A 72 12.53 -25.39 3.04
C VAL A 72 11.64 -24.48 2.19
N ILE A 73 11.06 -24.97 1.10
CA ILE A 73 10.18 -24.18 0.23
C ILE A 73 8.90 -23.75 0.97
N GLU A 74 8.28 -24.65 1.73
CA GLU A 74 7.10 -24.32 2.54
C GLU A 74 7.44 -23.33 3.65
N LEU A 75 8.62 -23.43 4.27
CA LEU A 75 9.09 -22.45 5.24
C LEU A 75 9.26 -21.05 4.62
N TRP A 76 9.87 -20.97 3.43
CA TRP A 76 10.00 -19.70 2.70
C TRP A 76 8.65 -19.13 2.28
N ARG A 77 7.72 -19.99 1.82
CA ARG A 77 6.36 -19.59 1.48
C ARG A 77 5.62 -19.03 2.69
N ALA A 78 5.63 -19.77 3.81
CA ALA A 78 5.01 -19.34 5.05
C ALA A 78 5.66 -18.06 5.59
N GLY A 79 6.99 -17.96 5.51
CA GLY A 79 7.74 -16.77 5.90
C GLY A 79 7.36 -15.55 5.07
N ALA A 80 7.23 -15.67 3.75
CA ALA A 80 6.80 -14.59 2.88
C ALA A 80 5.37 -14.11 3.22
N ILE A 81 4.45 -15.05 3.48
CA ILE A 81 3.07 -14.74 3.87
C ILE A 81 3.04 -14.03 5.24
N ALA A 82 3.75 -14.57 6.23
CA ALA A 82 3.82 -14.00 7.57
C ALA A 82 4.45 -12.60 7.57
N PHE A 83 5.54 -12.41 6.83
CA PHE A 83 6.21 -11.13 6.68
C PHE A 83 5.29 -10.09 6.00
N THR A 84 4.57 -10.51 4.95
CA THR A 84 3.57 -9.66 4.28
C THR A 84 2.45 -9.27 5.23
N GLY A 85 1.95 -10.22 6.04
CA GLY A 85 0.94 -9.95 7.06
C GLY A 85 1.42 -8.95 8.12
N LEU A 86 2.66 -9.10 8.59
CA LEU A 86 3.29 -8.17 9.53
C LEU A 86 3.42 -6.77 8.90
N PHE A 87 3.94 -6.69 7.68
CA PHE A 87 4.12 -5.43 6.95
C PHE A 87 2.78 -4.71 6.73
N VAL A 88 1.74 -5.43 6.31
CA VAL A 88 0.39 -4.88 6.15
C VAL A 88 -0.17 -4.40 7.48
N THR A 89 0.09 -5.12 8.57
CA THR A 89 -0.35 -4.74 9.91
C THR A 89 0.34 -3.46 10.38
N VAL A 90 1.66 -3.36 10.18
CA VAL A 90 2.44 -2.14 10.48
C VAL A 90 1.92 -0.97 9.65
N ALA A 91 1.78 -1.15 8.33
CA ALA A 91 1.23 -0.13 7.44
C ALA A 91 -0.20 0.30 7.82
N PHE A 92 -1.00 -0.61 8.40
CA PHE A 92 -2.32 -0.30 8.92
C PHE A 92 -2.27 0.47 10.24
N PHE A 93 -1.34 0.17 11.14
CA PHE A 93 -1.15 0.94 12.38
C PHE A 93 -0.62 2.35 12.10
N GLU A 94 0.37 2.46 11.22
CA GLU A 94 0.97 3.73 10.79
C GLU A 94 0.09 4.49 9.78
N ARG A 95 -1.09 3.95 9.44
CA ARG A 95 -2.06 4.56 8.51
C ARG A 95 -2.34 6.02 8.78
N HIS A 96 -2.43 6.41 10.06
CA HIS A 96 -2.72 7.80 10.44
C HIS A 96 -1.52 8.71 10.19
N GLU A 97 -0.31 8.26 10.47
CA GLU A 97 0.93 9.00 10.19
C GLU A 97 1.18 9.11 8.68
N LEU A 98 0.97 8.02 7.92
CA LEU A 98 1.06 8.03 6.46
C LEU A 98 0.05 9.00 5.83
N ALA A 99 -1.19 9.02 6.33
CA ALA A 99 -2.21 9.97 5.87
C ALA A 99 -1.80 11.43 6.15
N GLN A 100 -1.18 11.71 7.30
CA GLN A 100 -0.68 13.05 7.62
C GLN A 100 0.55 13.42 6.78
N LEU A 101 1.46 12.48 6.53
CA LEU A 101 2.64 12.70 5.71
C LEU A 101 2.25 13.02 4.27
N ILE A 102 1.38 12.21 3.65
CA ILE A 102 0.86 12.46 2.29
C ILE A 102 0.18 13.83 2.23
N ARG A 103 -0.58 14.18 3.27
CA ARG A 103 -1.27 15.47 3.34
C ARG A 103 -0.29 16.65 3.44
N ASN A 104 0.74 16.55 4.28
CA ASN A 104 1.78 17.58 4.41
C ASN A 104 2.61 17.73 3.12
N ASP A 105 2.95 16.62 2.46
CA ASP A 105 3.72 16.61 1.22
C ASP A 105 2.94 17.29 0.07
N ILE A 106 1.65 16.99 -0.05
CA ILE A 106 0.76 17.68 -0.99
C ILE A 106 0.66 19.17 -0.67
N TYR A 107 0.59 19.55 0.61
CA TYR A 107 0.53 20.96 0.99
C TYR A 107 1.80 21.71 0.65
N GLN A 108 2.96 21.16 0.99
CA GLN A 108 4.25 21.77 0.67
C GLN A 108 4.42 21.93 -0.84
N THR A 109 4.06 20.90 -1.62
CA THR A 109 4.14 20.97 -3.09
C THR A 109 3.20 22.05 -3.66
N LEU A 110 2.01 22.21 -3.11
CA LEU A 110 1.07 23.25 -3.55
C LEU A 110 1.54 24.66 -3.17
N GLU A 111 2.24 24.82 -2.05
CA GLU A 111 2.83 26.10 -1.63
C GLU A 111 4.04 26.47 -2.50
N ASP A 112 4.88 25.50 -2.87
CA ASP A 112 6.03 25.70 -3.77
C ASP A 112 5.64 26.07 -5.22
N ILE A 113 4.42 25.73 -5.65
CA ILE A 113 3.89 26.01 -7.00
C ILE A 113 3.23 27.41 -7.08
N LYS A 114 3.00 28.09 -5.95
CA LYS A 114 2.31 29.38 -5.89
C LYS A 114 3.29 30.56 -6.00
#